data_AF-A0A0N1J1L8-F1
#
_entry.id   AF-A0A0N1J1L8-F1
#
_cell.length_a   1.000
_cell.length_b   1.000
_cell.length_c   1.000
_cell.angle_alpha   90.00
_cell.angle_beta   90.00
_cell.angle_gamma   90.00
#
_symmetry.space_group_name_H-M   'P 1'
#
loop_
_entity.id
_entity.type
_entity.pdbx_description
1 polymer ?
#
loop_
_entity_poly.entity_id
_entity_poly.type
_entity_poly.pdbx_seq_one_letter_code
_entity_poly.pdbx_strand_id
1 'polypeptide(L)'
;MNIKRIPYGDADFGKIIKENMYYVDKTKYIHELEAFSNFIFLIRPRRFGKSLWINLLQYYYDSNREDLFDALFKDTFVGKNPTPNKNKYLTLAFNFAMV
;
A
#
# COMPACT_ATOMS: atom_id res chain seq x y z
N MET A 1 17.36 -0.19 22.39
CA MET A 1 16.17 -0.04 21.51
C MET A 1 16.67 0.12 20.09
N ASN A 2 16.39 -0.82 19.19
CA ASN A 2 16.81 -0.68 17.80
C ASN A 2 15.81 0.24 17.09
N ILE A 3 16.23 1.47 16.76
CA ILE A 3 15.36 2.49 16.18
C ILE A 3 15.11 2.13 14.72
N LYS A 4 13.83 2.00 14.32
CA LYS A 4 13.49 1.73 12.92
C LYS A 4 13.93 2.90 12.03
N ARG A 5 14.56 2.60 10.90
CA ARG A 5 14.98 3.61 9.92
C ARG A 5 13.76 4.31 9.31
N ILE A 6 13.80 5.62 9.18
CA ILE A 6 12.77 6.38 8.45
C ILE A 6 13.00 6.19 6.93
N PRO A 7 12.00 5.72 6.16
CA PRO A 7 12.12 5.48 4.72
C PRO A 7 12.06 6.79 3.92
N TYR A 8 13.06 7.65 4.07
CA TYR A 8 13.07 8.96 3.43
C TYR A 8 13.24 8.84 1.91
N GLY A 9 12.21 9.25 1.17
CA GLY A 9 12.20 9.17 -0.30
C GLY A 9 11.89 7.78 -0.86
N ASP A 10 11.67 6.78 0.00
CA ASP A 10 11.26 5.45 -0.42
C ASP A 10 9.73 5.35 -0.47
N ALA A 11 9.22 4.78 -1.55
CA ALA A 11 7.79 4.60 -1.79
C ALA A 11 7.43 3.15 -2.11
N ASP A 12 8.36 2.21 -1.96
CA ASP A 12 8.08 0.78 -2.10
C ASP A 12 7.61 0.21 -0.75
N PHE A 13 6.31 -0.04 -0.64
CA PHE A 13 5.70 -0.61 0.54
C PHE A 13 6.32 -1.96 0.90
N GLY A 14 6.53 -2.84 -0.09
CA GLY A 14 7.09 -4.17 0.15
C GLY A 14 8.49 -4.11 0.73
N LYS A 15 9.32 -3.21 0.22
CA LYS A 15 10.68 -2.96 0.75
C LYS A 15 10.64 -2.41 2.18
N ILE A 16 9.79 -1.42 2.44
CA ILE A 16 9.63 -0.80 3.77
C ILE A 16 9.29 -1.86 4.83
N ILE A 17 8.37 -2.78 4.53
CA ILE A 17 7.98 -3.84 5.46
C ILE A 17 9.09 -4.89 5.61
N LYS A 18 9.66 -5.39 4.51
CA LYS A 18 10.72 -6.42 4.52
C LYS A 18 12.00 -5.95 5.23
N GLU A 19 12.38 -4.69 5.07
CA GLU A 19 13.55 -4.09 5.74
C GLU A 19 13.24 -3.58 7.16
N ASN A 20 12.04 -3.85 7.69
CA ASN A 20 11.59 -3.44 9.02
C ASN A 20 11.78 -1.92 9.28
N MET A 21 11.50 -1.10 8.27
CA MET A 21 11.56 0.35 8.36
C MET A 21 10.35 0.91 9.12
N TYR A 22 10.42 2.19 9.48
CA TYR A 22 9.32 2.88 10.14
C TYR A 22 8.16 3.07 9.14
N TYR A 23 7.03 2.41 9.43
CA TYR A 23 5.80 2.48 8.66
C TYR A 23 4.63 2.77 9.59
N VAL A 24 3.78 3.73 9.20
CA VAL A 24 2.54 4.04 9.91
C VAL A 24 1.41 3.38 9.17
N ASP A 25 0.76 2.41 9.80
CA ASP A 25 -0.35 1.68 9.20
C ASP A 25 -1.56 2.59 8.98
N LYS A 26 -1.94 2.71 7.70
CA LYS A 26 -3.12 3.42 7.22
C LYS A 26 -4.02 2.52 6.39
N THR A 27 -3.78 1.21 6.41
CA THR A 27 -4.49 0.26 5.54
C THR A 27 -5.98 0.18 5.81
N LYS A 28 -6.48 0.59 6.99
CA LYS A 28 -7.92 0.73 7.26
C LYS A 28 -8.67 1.55 6.21
N TYR A 29 -8.01 2.53 5.60
CA TYR A 29 -8.60 3.38 4.56
C TYR A 29 -8.88 2.62 3.27
N ILE A 30 -8.40 1.39 3.08
CA ILE A 30 -8.81 0.53 1.96
C ILE A 30 -10.31 0.19 2.06
N HIS A 31 -10.83 -0.09 3.26
CA HIS A 31 -12.26 -0.32 3.46
C HIS A 31 -13.08 0.92 3.11
N GLU A 32 -12.61 2.10 3.56
CA GLU A 32 -13.25 3.37 3.22
C GLU A 32 -13.18 3.62 1.70
N LEU A 33 -12.01 3.39 1.08
CA LEU A 33 -11.77 3.52 -0.37
C LEU A 33 -12.77 2.67 -1.18
N GLU A 34 -12.96 1.41 -0.81
CA GLU A 34 -13.88 0.49 -1.49
C GLU A 34 -15.36 0.84 -1.26
N ALA A 35 -15.68 1.54 -0.18
CA ALA A 35 -17.03 2.04 0.09
C ALA A 35 -17.36 3.35 -0.67
N PHE A 36 -16.37 4.10 -1.16
CA PHE A 36 -16.59 5.33 -1.94
C PHE A 36 -17.14 5.04 -3.34
N SER A 37 -18.00 5.93 -3.85
CA SER A 37 -18.57 5.81 -5.20
C SER A 37 -17.54 6.06 -6.30
N ASN A 38 -17.59 5.24 -7.37
CA ASN A 38 -17.03 5.27 -8.74
C ASN A 38 -15.75 6.08 -9.08
N PHE A 39 -15.46 7.21 -8.44
CA PHE A 39 -14.32 8.07 -8.74
C PHE A 39 -13.69 8.65 -7.47
N ILE A 40 -12.39 8.40 -7.29
CA ILE A 40 -11.63 8.85 -6.12
C ILE A 40 -10.52 9.78 -6.56
N PHE A 41 -10.56 11.02 -6.06
CA PHE A 41 -9.54 12.02 -6.33
C PHE A 41 -8.61 12.18 -5.13
N LEU A 42 -7.34 11.76 -5.30
CA LEU A 42 -6.30 12.01 -4.31
C LEU A 42 -5.71 13.41 -4.52
N ILE A 43 -6.04 14.34 -3.62
CA ILE A 43 -5.47 15.70 -3.64
C ILE A 43 -3.94 15.68 -3.68
N ARG A 44 -3.31 16.72 -4.24
CA ARG A 44 -1.85 16.78 -4.48
C ARG A 44 -1.01 17.55 -3.42
N PRO A 45 -1.16 17.37 -2.09
CA PRO A 45 -0.18 17.95 -1.17
C PRO A 45 1.18 17.25 -1.31
N ARG A 46 2.26 18.04 -1.27
CA ARG A 46 3.63 17.55 -1.42
C ARG A 46 4.02 16.67 -0.22
N ARG A 47 4.77 15.58 -0.47
CA ARG A 47 5.24 14.62 0.56
C ARG A 47 4.15 13.96 1.41
N PHE A 48 2.91 13.92 0.93
CA PHE A 48 1.78 13.31 1.66
C PHE A 48 1.76 11.76 1.62
N GLY A 49 2.70 11.12 0.91
CA GLY A 49 2.76 9.66 0.83
C GLY A 49 1.85 9.02 -0.22
N LYS A 50 1.37 9.78 -1.22
CA LYS A 50 0.55 9.24 -2.32
C LYS A 50 1.22 8.10 -3.09
N SER A 51 2.49 8.25 -3.44
CA SER A 51 3.22 7.22 -4.19
C SER A 51 3.30 5.92 -3.39
N LEU A 52 3.60 6.01 -2.10
CA LEU A 52 3.60 4.86 -1.19
C LEU A 52 2.20 4.23 -1.09
N TRP A 53 1.15 5.04 -1.00
CA TRP A 53 -0.23 4.55 -0.96
C TRP A 53 -0.62 3.80 -2.24
N ILE A 54 -0.34 4.35 -3.41
CA ILE A 54 -0.61 3.71 -4.70
C ILE A 54 0.17 2.40 -4.83
N ASN A 55 1.45 2.39 -4.44
CA ASN A 55 2.27 1.18 -4.45
C ASN A 55 1.71 0.11 -3.49
N LEU A 56 1.25 0.50 -2.30
CA LEU A 56 0.58 -0.39 -1.35
C LEU A 56 -0.68 -1.01 -1.96
N LEU A 57 -1.54 -0.22 -2.62
CA LEU A 57 -2.74 -0.73 -3.27
C LEU A 57 -2.40 -1.76 -4.36
N GLN A 58 -1.30 -1.56 -5.10
CA GLN A 58 -0.82 -2.57 -6.06
C GLN A 58 -0.46 -3.88 -5.36
N TYR A 59 0.27 -3.84 -4.23
CA TYR A 59 0.56 -5.05 -3.46
C TYR A 59 -0.70 -5.74 -2.91
N TYR A 60 -1.71 -4.95 -2.54
CA TYR A 60 -2.93 -5.48 -1.93
C TYR A 60 -3.91 -6.09 -2.94
N TYR A 61 -4.04 -5.50 -4.13
CA TYR A 61 -5.02 -5.92 -5.13
C TYR A 61 -4.50 -6.92 -6.17
N ASP A 62 -3.18 -6.94 -6.43
CA ASP A 62 -2.58 -7.76 -7.50
C ASP A 62 -2.63 -9.26 -7.18
N SER A 63 -3.29 -10.03 -8.04
CA SER A 63 -3.39 -11.49 -7.90
C SER A 63 -2.05 -12.20 -8.06
N ASN A 64 -1.09 -11.60 -8.78
CA ASN A 64 0.26 -12.17 -8.92
C ASN A 64 1.10 -12.09 -7.64
N ARG A 65 0.57 -11.47 -6.57
CA ARG A 65 1.28 -11.23 -5.30
C ARG A 65 0.57 -11.87 -4.11
N GLU A 66 -0.33 -12.81 -4.36
CA GLU A 66 -1.11 -13.48 -3.31
C GLU A 66 -0.20 -14.19 -2.28
N ASP A 67 0.88 -14.81 -2.74
CA ASP A 67 1.90 -15.47 -1.93
C ASP A 67 2.64 -14.51 -0.97
N LEU A 68 2.69 -13.22 -1.31
CA LEU A 68 3.33 -12.18 -0.50
C LEU A 68 2.41 -11.57 0.55
N PHE A 69 1.10 -11.88 0.53
CA PHE A 69 0.13 -11.18 1.38
C PHE A 69 0.47 -11.28 2.86
N ASP A 70 0.68 -12.49 3.38
CA ASP A 70 0.95 -12.69 4.81
C ASP A 70 2.29 -12.06 5.22
N ALA A 71 3.30 -12.13 4.34
CA ALA A 71 4.61 -11.54 4.60
C ALA A 71 4.55 -10.00 4.71
N LEU A 72 3.65 -9.36 3.96
CA LEU A 72 3.58 -7.90 3.86
C LEU A 72 2.49 -7.27 4.76
N PHE A 73 1.37 -7.96 4.96
CA PHE A 73 0.18 -7.38 5.57
C PHE A 73 -0.18 -7.95 6.94
N LYS A 74 0.38 -9.08 7.41
CA LYS A 74 -0.04 -9.75 8.66
C LYS A 74 -0.20 -8.83 9.89
N ASP A 75 0.66 -7.82 10.01
CA ASP A 75 0.68 -6.90 11.16
C ASP A 75 -0.14 -5.62 10.93
N THR A 76 -0.77 -5.47 9.76
CA THR A 76 -1.60 -4.33 9.36
C THR A 76 -3.09 -4.58 9.64
N PHE A 77 -3.89 -3.51 9.63
CA PHE A 77 -5.34 -3.59 9.77
C PHE A 77 -5.97 -4.50 8.71
N VAL A 78 -5.58 -4.39 7.44
CA VAL A 78 -6.15 -5.21 6.35
C VAL A 78 -5.60 -6.63 6.29
N GLY A 79 -4.43 -6.89 6.87
CA GLY A 79 -3.98 -8.27 7.07
C GLY A 79 -4.89 -9.03 8.03
N LYS A 80 -5.39 -8.34 9.06
CA LYS A 80 -6.32 -8.89 10.05
C LYS A 80 -7.78 -8.84 9.57
N ASN A 81 -8.11 -7.88 8.71
CA ASN A 81 -9.46 -7.64 8.19
C ASN A 81 -9.41 -7.47 6.66
N PRO A 82 -9.11 -8.53 5.89
CA PRO A 82 -9.04 -8.44 4.43
C PRO A 82 -10.43 -8.16 3.85
N THR A 83 -10.47 -7.32 2.82
CA THR A 83 -11.66 -7.09 1.99
C THR A 83 -11.84 -8.22 0.97
N PRO A 84 -13.05 -8.41 0.41
CA PRO A 84 -13.28 -9.39 -0.67
C PRO A 84 -12.46 -9.16 -1.95
N ASN A 85 -11.81 -8.00 -2.06
CA ASN A 85 -11.02 -7.59 -3.20
C ASN A 85 -9.51 -7.86 -3.03
N LYS A 86 -9.08 -8.36 -1.87
CA LYS A 86 -7.71 -8.81 -1.62
C LYS A 86 -7.22 -9.72 -2.76
N ASN A 87 -6.07 -9.37 -3.35
CA ASN A 87 -5.37 -10.13 -4.39
C ASN A 87 -6.28 -10.64 -5.54
N LYS A 88 -7.36 -9.92 -5.85
CA LYS A 88 -8.39 -10.37 -6.78
C LYS A 88 -8.14 -9.99 -8.23
N TYR A 89 -7.32 -8.97 -8.46
CA TYR A 89 -7.25 -8.29 -9.76
C TYR A 89 -5.87 -8.39 -10.39
N LEU A 90 -5.80 -8.45 -11.71
CA LEU A 90 -4.57 -8.16 -12.42
C LEU A 90 -4.35 -6.65 -12.42
N THR A 91 -3.29 -6.18 -11.77
CA THR A 91 -3.04 -4.74 -11.60
C THR A 91 -2.03 -4.22 -12.62
N LEU A 92 -2.38 -3.15 -13.35
CA LEU A 92 -1.46 -2.42 -14.22
C LEU A 92 -1.07 -1.10 -13.58
N ALA A 93 0.23 -0.85 -13.47
CA ALA A 93 0.78 0.38 -12.90
C ALA A 93 1.46 1.23 -13.96
N PHE A 94 0.94 2.44 -14.19
CA PHE A 94 1.54 3.40 -15.11
C PHE A 94 2.22 4.54 -14.34
N ASN A 95 3.48 4.81 -14.67
CA ASN A 95 4.23 5.94 -14.11
C ASN A 95 4.67 6.88 -15.24
N PHE A 96 4.02 8.04 -15.33
CA PHE A 96 4.30 9.06 -16.33
C PHE A 96 5.26 10.16 -15.84
N ALA A 97 5.78 10.04 -14.62
CA ALA A 97 6.66 11.06 -14.04
C ALA A 97 8.14 10.89 -14.42
N MET A 98 8.48 9.85 -15.18
CA MET A 98 9.85 9.54 -15.60
C MET A 98 10.12 9.85 -17.08
N VAL A 99 9.23 10.61 -17.73
CA VAL A 99 9.42 11.12 -19.10
C VAL A 99 10.03 12.50 -19.04
#